data_AF-A0A7W1UGK1-F1
#
_entry.id   AF-A0A7W1UGK1-F1
#
_cell.length_a   1.000
_cell.length_b   1.000
_cell.length_c   1.000
_cell.angle_alpha   90.00
_cell.angle_beta   90.00
_cell.angle_gamma   90.00
#
_symmetry.space_group_name_H-M   'P 1'
#
loop_
_entity.id
_entity.type
_entity.pdbx_description
1 polymer ?
#
loop_
_entity_poly.entity_id
_entity_poly.type
_entity_poly.pdbx_seq_one_letter_code
_entity_poly.pdbx_strand_id
1 'polypeptide(L)'
;MQPEGEQGRDLYRIHCLECHGAEGRGEDGPRAALLAPRTGNLVSADTSTKTDEELLEILAEGVPRTAMSGWSVQFSEDERRNVLAYIRTLVHFQDPLAPKLPSSGS
;
A
#
# COMPACT_ATOMS: atom_id res chain seq x y z
N MET A 1 -20.70 -0.61 -13.06
CA MET A 1 -20.12 -0.79 -11.72
C MET A 1 -18.83 -1.55 -11.94
N GLN A 2 -17.67 -0.89 -11.77
CA GLN A 2 -16.42 -1.63 -11.77
C GLN A 2 -16.32 -2.35 -10.43
N PRO A 3 -15.87 -3.62 -10.39
CA PRO A 3 -15.70 -4.32 -9.13
C PRO A 3 -14.70 -3.54 -8.28
N GLU A 4 -15.02 -3.36 -6.99
CA GLU A 4 -14.27 -2.52 -6.05
C GLU A 4 -12.75 -2.78 -6.05
N GLY A 5 -12.34 -4.03 -6.28
CA GLY A 5 -10.93 -4.42 -6.36
C GLY A 5 -10.19 -3.90 -7.61
N GLU A 6 -10.86 -3.67 -8.73
CA GLU A 6 -10.23 -3.10 -9.92
C GLU A 6 -10.03 -1.58 -9.78
N GLN A 7 -11.02 -0.88 -9.22
CA GLN A 7 -10.91 0.55 -8.96
C GLN A 7 -9.81 0.86 -7.94
N GLY A 8 -9.70 0.08 -6.86
CA GLY A 8 -8.65 0.23 -5.86
C GLY A 8 -7.24 0.05 -6.44
N ARG A 9 -7.07 -0.98 -7.28
CA ARG A 9 -5.80 -1.24 -8.00
C ARG A 9 -5.42 -0.08 -8.90
N ASP A 10 -6.37 0.45 -9.66
CA ASP A 10 -6.10 1.52 -10.62
C ASP A 10 -5.74 2.83 -9.92
N LEU A 11 -6.47 3.18 -8.86
CA LEU A 11 -6.13 4.33 -8.00
C LEU A 11 -4.75 4.17 -7.37
N TYR A 12 -4.42 2.99 -6.84
CA TYR A 12 -3.10 2.72 -6.30
C TYR A 12 -2.00 2.89 -7.35
N ARG A 13 -2.21 2.34 -8.55
CA ARG A 13 -1.24 2.41 -9.65
C ARG A 13 -0.98 3.86 -10.08
N ILE A 14 -2.01 4.70 -10.10
CA ILE A 14 -1.89 6.09 -10.55
C ILE A 14 -1.29 6.99 -9.46
N HIS A 15 -1.66 6.79 -8.19
CA HIS A 15 -1.39 7.77 -7.14
C HIS A 15 -0.41 7.30 -6.06
N CYS A 16 -0.34 5.99 -5.80
CA CYS A 16 0.45 5.44 -4.68
C CYS A 16 1.76 4.79 -5.14
N LEU A 17 1.76 4.19 -6.34
CA LEU A 17 2.87 3.36 -6.85
C LEU A 17 4.20 4.12 -6.94
N GLU A 18 4.21 5.38 -7.35
CA GLU A 18 5.45 6.15 -7.49
C GLU A 18 6.23 6.24 -6.17
N CYS A 19 5.53 6.25 -5.04
CA CYS A 19 6.13 6.36 -3.71
C CYS A 19 6.26 5.00 -3.01
N HIS A 20 5.21 4.17 -3.08
CA HIS A 20 5.12 2.92 -2.33
C HIS A 20 5.57 1.67 -3.09
N GLY A 21 5.74 1.78 -4.42
CA GLY A 21 6.15 0.68 -5.28
C GLY A 21 5.03 -0.31 -5.60
N ALA A 22 5.31 -1.28 -6.46
CA ALA A 22 4.31 -2.26 -6.90
C ALA A 22 4.02 -3.31 -5.82
N GLU A 23 5.03 -3.63 -4.99
CA GLU A 23 4.90 -4.58 -3.89
C GLU A 23 4.52 -3.90 -2.57
N GLY A 24 4.39 -2.57 -2.55
CA GLY A 24 4.02 -1.81 -1.37
C GLY A 24 5.11 -1.73 -0.31
N ARG A 25 6.37 -2.05 -0.62
CA ARG A 25 7.47 -2.06 0.37
C ARG A 25 8.01 -0.65 0.63
N GLY A 26 7.62 0.33 -0.17
CA GLY A 26 8.10 1.71 -0.07
C GLY A 26 9.45 1.88 -0.73
N GLU A 27 10.42 1.03 -0.42
CA GLU A 27 11.76 1.05 -1.01
C GLU A 27 11.80 0.69 -2.50
N ASP A 28 10.79 -0.05 -2.98
CA ASP A 28 10.60 -0.40 -4.39
C ASP A 28 9.87 0.70 -5.20
N GLY A 29 9.51 1.81 -4.55
CA GLY A 29 8.92 2.98 -5.20
C GLY A 29 9.93 3.70 -6.11
N PRO A 30 9.56 4.04 -7.37
CA PRO A 30 10.42 4.82 -8.27
C PRO A 30 10.97 6.13 -7.69
N ARG A 31 10.22 6.76 -6.78
CA ARG A 31 10.60 8.01 -6.11
C ARG A 31 11.18 7.80 -4.71
N ALA A 32 11.25 6.56 -4.20
CA ALA A 32 11.59 6.27 -2.81
C ALA A 32 12.93 6.89 -2.37
N ALA A 33 13.93 6.86 -3.24
CA ALA A 33 15.25 7.43 -2.98
C ALA A 33 15.27 8.97 -2.86
N LEU A 34 14.22 9.66 -3.32
CA LEU A 34 14.09 11.11 -3.30
C LEU A 34 13.25 11.64 -2.12
N LEU A 35 12.69 10.74 -1.30
CA LEU A 35 11.76 11.09 -0.23
C LEU A 35 12.42 10.99 1.15
N ALA A 36 12.24 12.04 1.95
CA ALA A 36 12.69 12.12 3.34
C ALA A 36 11.56 12.65 4.23
N PRO A 37 11.18 11.96 5.32
CA PRO A 37 11.62 10.62 5.73
C PRO A 37 11.28 9.53 4.70
N ARG A 38 11.91 8.35 4.84
CA ARG A 38 11.68 7.21 3.94
C ARG A 38 10.19 6.84 3.90
N THR A 39 9.71 6.47 2.71
CA THR A 39 8.36 5.96 2.52
C THR A 39 8.10 4.75 3.42
N GLY A 40 6.91 4.70 4.02
CA GLY A 40 6.50 3.58 4.86
C GLY A 40 6.28 2.29 4.04
N ASN A 41 6.59 1.16 4.66
CA ASN A 41 6.32 -0.17 4.12
C ASN A 41 4.87 -0.57 4.44
N LEU A 42 4.03 -0.64 3.40
CA LEU A 42 2.60 -0.96 3.51
C LEU A 42 2.34 -2.41 3.87
N VAL A 43 3.28 -3.31 3.56
CA VAL A 43 3.19 -4.76 3.83
C VAL A 43 3.97 -5.18 5.08
N SER A 44 4.46 -4.23 5.87
CA SER A 44 5.11 -4.52 7.15
C SER A 44 4.11 -5.05 8.18
N ALA A 45 4.62 -5.78 9.18
CA ALA A 45 3.81 -6.23 10.31
C ALA A 45 3.13 -5.05 11.03
N ASP A 46 3.86 -3.96 11.25
CA ASP A 46 3.36 -2.76 11.93
C ASP A 46 2.22 -2.07 11.15
N THR A 47 2.26 -2.08 9.82
CA THR A 47 1.14 -1.56 9.01
C THR A 47 0.00 -2.56 8.97
N SER A 48 0.29 -3.85 8.85
CA SER A 48 -0.70 -4.91 8.72
C SER A 48 -1.54 -5.09 9.98
N THR A 49 -1.00 -4.80 11.17
CA THR A 49 -1.71 -4.89 12.46
C THR A 49 -2.64 -3.71 12.73
N LYS A 50 -2.55 -2.61 11.98
CA LYS A 50 -3.47 -1.47 12.10
C LYS A 50 -4.87 -1.86 11.65
N THR A 51 -5.88 -1.26 12.27
CA THR A 51 -7.27 -1.44 11.84
C THR A 51 -7.50 -0.74 10.50
N ASP A 52 -8.59 -1.09 9.83
CA ASP A 52 -8.95 -0.43 8.58
C ASP A 52 -9.29 1.05 8.82
N GLU A 53 -9.87 1.41 9.97
CA GLU A 53 -10.14 2.79 10.35
C GLU A 53 -8.86 3.61 10.50
N GLU A 54 -7.84 3.07 11.16
CA GLU A 54 -6.54 3.74 11.31
C GLU A 54 -5.87 3.98 9.95
N LEU A 55 -5.93 3.00 9.05
CA LEU A 55 -5.37 3.13 7.70
C LEU A 55 -6.18 4.08 6.82
N LEU A 56 -7.51 4.11 6.95
CA LEU A 56 -8.37 5.06 6.27
C LEU A 56 -8.13 6.50 6.74
N GLU A 57 -7.85 6.70 8.03
CA GLU A 57 -7.48 8.01 8.57
C GLU A 57 -6.12 8.46 8.00
N ILE A 58 -5.14 7.56 7.93
CA ILE A 58 -3.85 7.85 7.28
C ILE A 58 -4.03 8.19 5.79
N LEU A 59 -4.92 7.48 5.07
CA LEU A 59 -5.23 7.81 3.68
C LEU A 59 -5.96 9.16 3.55
N ALA A 60 -6.83 9.50 4.50
CA ALA A 60 -7.59 10.74 4.48
C ALA A 60 -6.69 11.96 4.76
N GLU A 61 -5.88 11.89 5.82
CA GLU A 61 -5.13 13.02 6.38
C GLU A 61 -3.66 13.05 5.95
N GLY A 62 -3.14 11.91 5.50
CA GLY A 62 -1.72 11.75 5.22
C GLY A 62 -0.90 11.55 6.49
N VAL A 63 0.43 11.64 6.36
CA VAL A 63 1.36 11.51 7.49
C VAL A 63 2.09 12.83 7.69
N PRO A 64 1.89 13.53 8.82
CA PRO A 64 2.51 14.82 9.09
C PRO A 64 4.04 14.78 8.97
N ARG A 65 4.60 15.84 8.36
CA ARG A 65 6.05 15.99 8.11
C ARG A 65 6.65 14.89 7.21
N THR A 66 5.84 14.35 6.30
CA THR A 66 6.29 13.43 5.25
C THR A 66 5.77 13.89 3.88
N ALA A 67 6.18 13.20 2.82
CA ALA A 67 5.64 13.42 1.48
C ALA A 67 4.25 12.79 1.26
N MET A 68 3.73 12.02 2.24
CA MET A 68 2.41 11.41 2.16
C MET A 68 1.34 12.45 2.54
N SER A 69 0.79 13.13 1.54
CA SER A 69 -0.36 14.02 1.71
C SER A 69 -1.67 13.25 1.90
N GLY A 70 -2.63 13.87 2.56
CA GLY A 70 -3.99 13.35 2.66
C GLY A 70 -4.72 13.35 1.32
N TRP A 71 -5.55 12.33 1.11
CA TRP A 71 -6.33 12.13 -0.12
C TRP A 71 -7.80 12.48 0.05
N SER A 72 -8.21 13.03 1.22
CA SER A 72 -9.61 13.34 1.51
C SER A 72 -10.27 14.34 0.55
N VAL A 73 -9.46 15.18 -0.10
CA VAL A 73 -9.90 16.16 -1.11
C VAL A 73 -10.05 15.55 -2.51
N GLN A 74 -9.26 14.52 -2.84
CA GLN A 74 -9.21 13.93 -4.18
C GLN A 74 -10.02 12.64 -4.30
N PHE A 75 -10.09 11.86 -3.23
CA PHE A 75 -10.81 10.58 -3.18
C PHE A 75 -12.02 10.70 -2.26
N SER A 76 -13.15 10.16 -2.71
CA SER A 76 -14.30 9.84 -1.87
C SER A 76 -13.94 8.79 -0.81
N GLU A 77 -14.82 8.61 0.18
CA GLU A 77 -14.65 7.58 1.20
C GLU A 77 -14.59 6.17 0.61
N ASP A 78 -15.44 5.87 -0.37
CA ASP A 78 -15.47 4.56 -1.04
C ASP A 78 -14.21 4.33 -1.89
N GLU A 79 -13.67 5.37 -2.53
CA GLU A 79 -12.39 5.27 -3.23
C GLU A 79 -11.23 4.97 -2.28
N ARG A 80 -11.20 5.61 -1.09
CA ARG A 80 -10.21 5.29 -0.06
C ARG A 80 -10.36 3.87 0.46
N ARG A 81 -11.59 3.38 0.65
CA ARG A 81 -11.85 1.97 1.00
C ARG A 81 -11.36 1.01 -0.07
N ASN A 82 -11.59 1.32 -1.35
CA ASN A 82 -11.14 0.49 -2.47
C ASN A 82 -9.60 0.44 -2.54
N VAL A 83 -8.92 1.58 -2.37
CA VAL A 83 -7.45 1.63 -2.28
C VAL A 83 -6.95 0.79 -1.11
N LEU A 84 -7.57 0.93 0.07
CA LEU A 84 -7.20 0.13 1.24
C LEU A 84 -7.42 -1.36 1.00
N ALA A 85 -8.56 -1.75 0.42
CA ALA A 85 -8.84 -3.14 0.06
C ALA A 85 -7.75 -3.70 -0.87
N TYR A 86 -7.30 -2.92 -1.85
CA TYR A 86 -6.17 -3.31 -2.70
C TYR A 86 -4.86 -3.45 -1.90
N ILE A 87 -4.52 -2.49 -1.03
CA ILE A 87 -3.32 -2.55 -0.16
C ILE A 87 -3.31 -3.84 0.67
N ARG A 88 -4.46 -4.25 1.22
CA ARG A 88 -4.59 -5.50 1.98
C ARG A 88 -4.26 -6.74 1.15
N THR A 89 -4.46 -6.71 -0.17
CA THR A 89 -4.09 -7.83 -1.05
C THR A 89 -2.58 -7.95 -1.28
N LEU A 90 -1.82 -6.87 -1.06
CA LEU A 90 -0.35 -6.86 -1.18
C LEU A 90 0.35 -7.56 -0.01
N VAL A 91 -0.35 -7.72 1.13
CA VAL A 91 0.20 -8.38 2.30
C VAL A 91 0.31 -9.88 2.05
N HIS A 92 1.49 -10.31 1.63
CA HIS A 92 1.83 -11.72 1.53
C HIS A 92 2.40 -12.18 2.86
N PHE A 93 1.56 -12.78 3.71
CA PHE A 93 2.07 -13.56 4.84
C PHE A 93 2.85 -14.76 4.28
N GLN A 94 4.18 -14.67 4.32
CA GLN A 94 4.99 -15.88 4.23
C GLN A 94 4.68 -16.68 5.49
N ASP A 95 3.91 -17.76 5.34
CA ASP A 95 3.79 -18.76 6.38
C ASP A 95 5.23 -19.24 6.70
N PRO A 96 5.75 -19.03 7.93
CA PRO A 96 7.07 -19.52 8.30
C PRO A 96 7.20 -21.04 8.14
N LEU A 97 6.08 -21.76 8.03
CA LEU A 97 5.97 -23.20 7.83
C LEU A 97 5.72 -23.59 6.37
N ALA A 98 5.58 -22.65 5.43
CA ALA A 98 5.47 -22.99 4.02
C ALA A 98 6.77 -23.67 3.55
N PRO A 99 6.73 -24.92 3.06
CA PRO A 99 7.92 -25.60 2.60
C PRO A 99 8.54 -24.81 1.44
N LYS A 100 9.83 -24.48 1.57
CA LYS A 100 10.63 -23.88 0.49
C LYS A 100 10.51 -24.80 -0.74
N LEU A 101 9.77 -24.35 -1.76
CA LEU A 101 9.70 -25.05 -3.04
C LEU A 101 11.13 -25.25 -3.57
N PRO A 102 11.50 -26.47 -4.01
CA PRO A 102 12.85 -26.70 -4.51
C PRO A 102 13.06 -25.87 -5.78
N SER A 103 14.10 -25.04 -5.76
CA SER A 103 14.61 -24.33 -6.91
C SER A 103 15.01 -25.37 -7.96
N SER A 104 14.18 -25.53 -9.00
CA SER A 104 14.55 -26.32 -10.17
C SER A 104 15.58 -25.52 -10.95
N GLY A 105 16.85 -25.80 -10.69
CA GLY A 105 17.95 -25.37 -11.53
C GLY A 105 17.81 -25.99 -12.92
N SER A 106 18.09 -25.19 -13.94
CA SER A 106 18.42 -25.64 -15.29
C SER A 106 19.85 -25.21 -15.59
#